data_AF-A0A2V8KIT0-F1
#
_entry.id   AF-A0A2V8KIT0-F1
#
_cell.length_a   1.000
_cell.length_b   1.000
_cell.length_c   1.000
_cell.angle_alpha   90.00
_cell.angle_beta   90.00
_cell.angle_gamma   90.00
#
_symmetry.space_group_name_H-M   'P 1'
#
loop_
_entity.id
_entity.type
_entity.pdbx_description
1 polymer ?
#
loop_
_entity_poly.entity_id
_entity_poly.type
_entity_poly.pdbx_seq_one_letter_code
_entity_poly.pdbx_strand_id
1 'polypeptide(L)'
;MQNRFIASLIVVAIAAAVVTAVVTVRLTRPGRAAAATAARTVDGKPDFSGIWQVLNEAHWDLQAHEARPGAVTQRGVYPYDYAQVPAAPVLALGAAGGVPGSVGVVEGDGQIPYTPEAAAIKKENAEHWIDRDPELKCYLPGIPRAMYMPYPFQIVQGTNKIQMAFAFTSTARTIHLDQVEAPPDDTYMGHSVGRWEGDTLVVDVTGFNGKNWFDRAGNFHSDALHLVERFTPI
;
A
#
# COMPACT_ATOMS: atom_id res chain seq x y z
N MET A 1 4.86 71.62 0.81
CA MET A 1 5.87 70.60 0.48
C MET A 1 5.68 69.29 1.26
N GLN A 2 5.28 69.36 2.53
CA GLN A 2 5.08 68.20 3.42
C GLN A 2 4.04 67.17 2.93
N ASN A 3 2.89 67.61 2.42
CA ASN A 3 1.84 66.67 1.95
C ASN A 3 2.25 65.87 0.69
N ARG A 4 3.12 66.42 -0.16
CA ARG A 4 3.61 65.72 -1.36
C ARG A 4 4.64 64.64 -1.00
N PHE A 5 5.44 64.87 0.04
CA PHE A 5 6.39 63.88 0.56
C PHE A 5 5.68 62.69 1.22
N ILE A 6 4.64 62.95 2.02
CA ILE A 6 3.85 61.90 2.68
C ILE A 6 3.11 61.04 1.65
N ALA A 7 2.52 61.65 0.62
CA ALA A 7 1.85 60.91 -0.46
C ALA A 7 2.82 59.98 -1.23
N SER A 8 4.02 60.45 -1.55
CA SER A 8 5.03 59.62 -2.23
C SER A 8 5.53 58.45 -1.38
N LEU A 9 5.72 58.66 -0.06
CA LEU A 9 6.13 57.60 0.86
C LEU A 9 5.06 56.50 0.98
N ILE A 10 3.78 56.87 1.01
CA ILE A 10 2.67 55.91 1.05
C ILE A 10 2.60 55.08 -0.24
N VAL A 11 2.76 55.72 -1.41
CA VAL A 11 2.73 55.01 -2.70
C VAL A 11 3.89 54.01 -2.81
N VAL A 12 5.09 54.38 -2.37
CA VAL A 12 6.25 53.48 -2.38
C VAL A 12 6.06 52.31 -1.40
N ALA A 13 5.50 52.57 -0.22
CA ALA A 13 5.23 51.52 0.76
C ALA A 13 4.17 50.52 0.27
N ILE A 14 3.10 51.00 -0.39
CA ILE A 14 2.08 50.14 -0.99
C ILE A 14 2.67 49.32 -2.15
N ALA A 15 3.46 49.96 -3.02
CA ALA A 15 4.10 49.26 -4.13
C ALA A 15 5.06 48.17 -3.63
N ALA A 16 5.86 48.45 -2.59
CA ALA A 16 6.72 47.47 -1.97
C ALA A 16 5.92 46.30 -1.36
N ALA A 17 4.85 46.59 -0.60
CA ALA A 17 4.00 45.57 -0.01
C ALA A 17 3.32 44.67 -1.06
N VAL A 18 2.84 45.25 -2.16
CA VAL A 18 2.22 44.50 -3.27
C VAL A 18 3.25 43.62 -3.98
N VAL A 19 4.46 44.14 -4.24
CA VAL A 19 5.54 43.34 -4.85
C VAL A 19 5.95 42.19 -3.93
N THR A 20 6.11 42.44 -2.62
CA THR A 20 6.44 41.39 -1.65
C THR A 20 5.32 40.35 -1.53
N ALA A 21 4.05 40.75 -1.55
CA ALA A 21 2.92 39.83 -1.51
C ALA A 21 2.83 38.98 -2.79
N VAL A 22 3.07 39.55 -3.97
CA VAL A 22 3.04 38.80 -5.24
C VAL A 22 4.23 37.83 -5.35
N VAL A 23 5.41 38.24 -4.88
CA VAL A 23 6.61 37.38 -4.87
C VAL A 23 6.46 36.22 -3.87
N THR A 24 5.91 36.48 -2.67
CA THR A 24 5.64 35.41 -1.69
C THR A 24 4.58 34.42 -2.19
N VAL A 25 3.50 34.88 -2.83
CA VAL A 25 2.48 34.00 -3.42
C VAL A 25 3.02 33.15 -4.58
N ARG A 26 4.04 33.62 -5.31
CA ARG A 26 4.69 32.85 -6.39
C ARG A 26 5.66 31.78 -5.86
N LEU A 27 6.31 32.02 -4.72
CA LEU A 27 7.28 31.09 -4.12
C LEU A 27 6.64 30.02 -3.24
N THR A 28 5.43 30.25 -2.71
CA THR A 28 4.74 29.29 -1.81
C THR A 28 3.69 28.42 -2.51
N ARG A 29 3.46 28.61 -3.81
CA ARG A 29 2.71 27.61 -4.58
C ARG A 29 3.64 26.42 -4.82
N PRO A 30 3.40 25.24 -4.21
CA PRO A 30 4.05 24.03 -4.69
C PRO A 30 3.76 23.96 -6.18
N GLY A 31 4.81 23.91 -7.00
CA GLY A 31 4.64 23.61 -8.41
C GLY A 31 3.85 22.31 -8.46
N ARG A 32 2.59 22.38 -8.90
CA ARG A 32 1.88 21.19 -9.36
C ARG A 32 2.74 20.73 -10.52
N ALA A 33 3.62 19.76 -10.30
CA ALA A 33 4.21 19.05 -11.40
C ALA A 33 3.03 18.67 -12.27
N ALA A 34 3.01 19.13 -13.54
CA ALA A 34 2.06 18.59 -14.47
C ALA A 34 2.26 17.07 -14.38
N ALA A 35 1.20 16.34 -14.04
CA ALA A 35 1.25 14.88 -14.03
C ALA A 35 1.87 14.49 -15.37
N ALA A 36 3.07 13.92 -15.34
CA ALA A 36 3.71 13.48 -16.56
C ALA A 36 2.74 12.47 -17.16
N THR A 37 2.23 12.74 -18.36
CA THR A 37 1.32 11.79 -19.01
C THR A 37 2.04 10.45 -19.04
N ALA A 38 1.44 9.44 -18.40
CA ALA A 38 2.03 8.11 -18.35
C ALA A 38 2.40 7.67 -19.77
N ALA A 39 3.57 7.04 -19.89
CA ALA A 39 3.98 6.43 -21.15
C ALA A 39 2.84 5.53 -21.68
N ARG A 40 2.75 5.42 -23.00
CA ARG A 40 1.70 4.65 -23.67
C ARG A 40 2.30 3.47 -24.41
N THR A 41 1.61 2.34 -24.37
CA THR A 41 1.92 1.18 -25.19
C THR A 41 1.57 1.43 -26.66
N VAL A 42 1.97 0.51 -27.54
CA VAL A 42 1.70 0.60 -28.99
C VAL A 42 0.21 0.64 -29.34
N ASP A 43 -0.65 0.09 -28.48
CA ASP A 43 -2.11 0.10 -28.58
C ASP A 43 -2.77 1.28 -27.82
N GLY A 44 -1.97 2.24 -27.34
CA GLY A 44 -2.44 3.50 -26.75
C GLY A 44 -2.89 3.41 -25.29
N LYS A 45 -2.75 2.25 -24.65
CA LYS A 45 -3.04 2.08 -23.22
C LYS A 45 -1.91 2.65 -22.36
N PRO A 46 -2.17 3.03 -21.11
CA PRO A 46 -1.09 3.34 -20.17
C PRO A 46 -0.09 2.18 -20.07
N ASP A 47 1.19 2.51 -20.09
CA ASP A 47 2.29 1.58 -19.94
C ASP A 47 2.72 1.51 -18.48
N PHE A 48 2.46 0.36 -17.86
CA PHE A 48 2.88 0.04 -16.50
C PHE A 48 4.23 -0.69 -16.44
N SER A 49 4.88 -0.93 -17.59
CA SER A 49 6.14 -1.67 -17.64
C SER A 49 7.23 -0.98 -16.84
N GLY A 50 7.95 -1.73 -16.02
CA GLY A 50 9.01 -1.18 -15.18
C GLY A 50 9.27 -2.01 -13.92
N ILE A 51 10.20 -1.52 -13.12
CA ILE A 51 10.46 -2.05 -11.77
C ILE A 51 9.78 -1.11 -10.79
N TRP A 52 8.93 -1.68 -9.94
CA TRP A 52 8.11 -0.98 -8.96
C TRP A 52 8.46 -1.46 -7.57
N GLN A 53 8.27 -0.60 -6.58
CA GLN A 53 8.35 -0.94 -5.17
C GLN A 53 7.29 -0.12 -4.44
N VAL A 54 6.55 -0.77 -3.55
CA VAL A 54 5.60 -0.08 -2.68
C VAL A 54 6.34 0.45 -1.46
N LEU A 55 6.03 1.69 -1.10
CA LEU A 55 6.59 2.40 0.05
C LEU A 55 5.49 2.60 1.11
N ASN A 56 5.04 1.50 1.72
CA ASN A 56 4.07 1.51 2.81
C ASN A 56 4.30 0.32 3.75
N GLU A 57 3.49 0.26 4.81
CA GLU A 57 3.56 -0.79 5.83
C GLU A 57 2.32 -1.70 5.83
N ALA A 58 1.59 -1.78 4.70
CA ALA A 58 0.35 -2.55 4.59
C ALA A 58 0.57 -4.06 4.78
N HIS A 59 1.79 -4.55 4.50
CA HIS A 59 2.18 -5.94 4.76
C HIS A 59 2.33 -6.27 6.26
N TRP A 60 2.39 -5.27 7.15
CA TRP A 60 2.34 -5.44 8.60
C TRP A 60 0.91 -5.45 9.12
N ASP A 61 0.12 -4.44 8.76
CA ASP A 61 -1.32 -4.34 9.01
C ASP A 61 -1.93 -3.40 7.96
N LEU A 62 -3.02 -3.81 7.33
CA LEU A 62 -3.81 -2.97 6.44
C LEU A 62 -4.42 -1.77 7.18
N GLN A 63 -4.73 -1.91 8.47
CA GLN A 63 -5.30 -0.86 9.29
C GLN A 63 -4.20 0.02 9.92
N ALA A 64 -4.58 1.24 10.33
CA ALA A 64 -3.69 2.14 11.04
C ALA A 64 -3.24 1.52 12.38
N HIS A 65 -1.96 1.62 12.70
CA HIS A 65 -1.38 1.07 13.92
C HIS A 65 -0.14 1.84 14.36
N GLU A 66 0.07 1.89 15.68
CA GLU A 66 1.31 2.41 16.25
C GLU A 66 2.48 1.45 16.04
N ALA A 67 3.70 2.00 16.04
CA ALA A 67 4.91 1.20 16.02
C ALA A 67 4.98 0.33 17.29
N ARG A 68 5.43 -0.92 17.14
CA ARG A 68 5.57 -1.87 18.25
C ARG A 68 7.03 -2.29 18.39
N PRO A 69 7.52 -2.48 19.62
CA PRO A 69 8.91 -2.89 19.84
C PRO A 69 9.17 -4.33 19.38
N GLY A 70 8.11 -5.12 19.16
CA GLY A 70 8.20 -6.48 18.71
C GLY A 70 6.89 -6.94 18.10
N ALA A 71 7.05 -7.95 17.26
CA ALA A 71 6.00 -8.76 16.67
C ALA A 71 4.99 -9.34 17.70
N VAL A 72 5.51 -9.87 18.80
CA VAL A 72 4.75 -10.29 19.97
C VAL A 72 5.29 -9.52 21.16
N THR A 73 4.40 -8.88 21.92
CA THR A 73 4.79 -8.07 23.09
C THR A 73 4.24 -8.64 24.39
N GLN A 74 4.87 -8.26 25.49
CA GLN A 74 4.43 -8.51 26.85
C GLN A 74 4.57 -7.23 27.67
N ARG A 75 3.86 -7.16 28.79
CA ARG A 75 4.01 -6.05 29.73
C ARG A 75 5.44 -6.00 30.26
N GLY A 76 6.06 -4.81 30.17
CA GLY A 76 7.37 -4.56 30.73
C GLY A 76 7.35 -4.41 32.26
N VAL A 77 8.52 -4.08 32.81
CA VAL A 77 8.72 -3.89 34.26
C VAL A 77 7.89 -2.73 34.82
N TYR A 78 7.61 -1.71 34.00
CA TYR A 78 6.84 -0.54 34.41
C TYR A 78 5.33 -0.78 34.28
N PRO A 79 4.52 -0.28 35.23
CA PRO A 79 3.09 -0.59 35.28
C PRO A 79 2.24 0.22 34.29
N TYR A 80 2.81 0.72 33.19
CA TYR A 80 2.09 1.49 32.19
C TYR A 80 1.71 0.61 30.99
N ASP A 81 0.51 0.80 30.44
CA ASP A 81 0.02 0.01 29.32
C ASP A 81 0.87 0.19 28.05
N TYR A 82 1.46 1.37 27.87
CA TYR A 82 2.39 1.69 26.77
C TYR A 82 3.81 1.14 26.97
N ALA A 83 4.14 0.63 28.16
CA ALA A 83 5.47 0.06 28.45
C ALA A 83 5.54 -1.42 28.00
N GLN A 84 5.17 -1.68 26.75
CA GLN A 84 5.29 -3.00 26.13
C GLN A 84 6.75 -3.29 25.77
N VAL A 85 7.16 -4.55 25.91
CA VAL A 85 8.49 -5.02 25.50
C VAL A 85 8.36 -6.29 24.66
N PRO A 86 9.35 -6.63 23.81
CA PRO A 86 9.32 -7.88 23.06
C PRO A 86 9.14 -9.10 23.98
N ALA A 87 8.27 -10.02 23.59
CA ALA A 87 8.07 -11.27 24.28
C ALA A 87 9.22 -12.25 24.00
N ALA A 88 9.36 -13.29 24.85
CA ALA A 88 10.45 -14.27 24.75
C ALA A 88 10.67 -14.86 23.32
N PRO A 89 9.64 -15.17 22.52
CA PRO A 89 9.84 -15.74 21.17
C PRO A 89 10.57 -14.80 20.19
N VAL A 90 10.50 -13.49 20.41
CA VAL A 90 10.99 -12.48 19.47
C VAL A 90 12.05 -11.56 20.09
N LEU A 91 12.36 -11.71 21.38
CA LEU A 91 13.30 -10.87 22.11
C LEU A 91 14.69 -10.87 21.47
N ALA A 92 15.16 -12.03 21.01
CA ALA A 92 16.47 -12.18 20.38
C ALA A 92 16.60 -11.44 19.04
N LEU A 93 15.49 -11.09 18.38
CA LEU A 93 15.49 -10.33 17.13
C LEU A 93 15.88 -8.85 17.37
N GLY A 94 15.68 -8.33 18.59
CA GLY A 94 15.92 -6.93 18.91
C GLY A 94 15.20 -6.00 17.94
N ALA A 95 15.89 -4.95 17.48
CA ALA A 95 15.32 -3.97 16.54
C ALA A 95 14.87 -4.58 15.20
N ALA A 96 15.43 -5.71 14.78
CA ALA A 96 15.03 -6.39 13.55
C ALA A 96 13.61 -7.00 13.64
N GLY A 97 13.10 -7.24 14.85
CA GLY A 97 11.74 -7.73 15.09
C GLY A 97 10.71 -6.63 15.36
N GLY A 98 11.11 -5.36 15.24
CA GLY A 98 10.22 -4.21 15.43
C GLY A 98 9.17 -4.12 14.32
N VAL A 99 7.97 -3.67 14.70
CA VAL A 99 6.87 -3.41 13.75
C VAL A 99 6.79 -1.90 13.54
N PRO A 100 6.98 -1.40 12.31
CA PRO A 100 6.84 0.03 12.02
C PRO A 100 5.39 0.47 12.21
N GLY A 101 5.18 1.75 12.53
CA GLY A 101 3.84 2.32 12.58
C GLY A 101 3.33 2.66 11.18
N SER A 102 2.03 2.62 10.98
CA SER A 102 1.38 2.88 9.70
C SER A 102 0.14 3.74 9.87
N VAL A 103 -0.14 4.57 8.86
CA VAL A 103 -1.42 5.29 8.74
C VAL A 103 -2.54 4.39 8.18
N GLY A 104 -2.22 3.16 7.79
CA GLY A 104 -3.15 2.22 7.17
C GLY A 104 -3.42 2.52 5.69
N VAL A 105 -4.05 1.57 5.01
CA VAL A 105 -4.48 1.67 3.60
C VAL A 105 -5.98 1.42 3.41
N VAL A 106 -6.69 1.06 4.48
CA VAL A 106 -8.15 0.89 4.45
C VAL A 106 -8.81 2.25 4.34
N GLU A 107 -9.67 2.41 3.34
CA GLU A 107 -10.42 3.64 3.10
C GLU A 107 -11.57 3.83 4.10
N GLY A 108 -12.24 4.98 4.05
CA GLY A 108 -13.41 5.26 4.90
C GLY A 108 -13.01 5.51 6.37
N ASP A 109 -13.56 4.72 7.28
CA ASP A 109 -13.25 4.78 8.72
C ASP A 109 -11.97 4.01 9.10
N GLY A 110 -11.29 3.41 8.12
CA GLY A 110 -10.06 2.64 8.32
C GLY A 110 -10.30 1.27 8.97
N GLN A 111 -11.56 0.81 9.05
CA GLN A 111 -11.91 -0.48 9.63
C GLN A 111 -12.27 -1.51 8.56
N ILE A 112 -11.81 -2.75 8.76
CA ILE A 112 -12.26 -3.88 7.95
C ILE A 112 -13.58 -4.39 8.55
N PRO A 113 -14.66 -4.49 7.76
CA PRO A 113 -16.00 -4.81 8.26
C PRO A 113 -16.15 -6.32 8.56
N TYR A 114 -15.51 -6.78 9.62
CA TYR A 114 -15.58 -8.18 10.05
C TYR A 114 -16.94 -8.57 10.65
N THR A 115 -17.34 -9.83 10.45
CA THR A 115 -18.31 -10.45 11.35
C THR A 115 -17.68 -10.70 12.72
N PRO A 116 -18.47 -10.86 13.80
CA PRO A 116 -17.93 -11.15 15.13
C PRO A 116 -17.01 -12.38 15.17
N GLU A 117 -17.36 -13.43 14.44
CA GLU A 117 -16.58 -14.67 14.35
C GLU A 117 -15.25 -14.44 13.62
N ALA A 118 -15.27 -13.71 12.51
CA ALA A 118 -14.06 -13.40 11.75
C ALA A 118 -13.14 -12.44 12.53
N ALA A 119 -13.70 -11.50 13.30
CA ALA A 119 -12.91 -10.64 14.19
C ALA A 119 -12.19 -11.44 15.29
N ALA A 120 -12.84 -12.48 15.84
CA ALA A 120 -12.22 -13.38 16.82
C ALA A 120 -11.07 -14.17 16.20
N ILE A 121 -11.24 -14.71 14.99
CA ILE A 121 -10.19 -15.42 14.25
C ILE A 121 -9.02 -14.47 13.95
N LYS A 122 -9.30 -13.24 13.47
CA LYS A 122 -8.28 -12.22 13.21
C LYS A 122 -7.45 -11.93 14.45
N LYS A 123 -8.10 -11.80 15.61
CA LYS A 123 -7.43 -11.58 16.89
C LYS A 123 -6.55 -12.78 17.27
N GLU A 124 -7.07 -13.99 17.17
CA GLU A 124 -6.32 -15.22 17.48
C GLU A 124 -5.10 -15.38 16.56
N ASN A 125 -5.26 -15.08 15.26
CA ASN A 125 -4.20 -15.06 14.28
C ASN A 125 -3.10 -14.05 14.65
N ALA A 126 -3.48 -12.83 15.01
CA ALA A 126 -2.54 -11.78 15.41
C ALA A 126 -1.72 -12.15 16.66
N GLU A 127 -2.37 -12.78 17.65
CA GLU A 127 -1.70 -13.24 18.88
C GLU A 127 -0.67 -14.36 18.63
N HIS A 128 -0.88 -15.16 17.57
CA HIS A 128 -0.04 -16.31 17.23
C HIS A 128 0.67 -16.13 15.88
N TRP A 129 0.85 -14.89 15.43
CA TRP A 129 1.26 -14.62 14.06
C TRP A 129 2.65 -15.20 13.72
N ILE A 130 3.56 -15.36 14.70
CA ILE A 130 4.89 -15.98 14.54
C ILE A 130 4.77 -17.45 14.18
N ASP A 131 3.75 -18.13 14.71
CA ASP A 131 3.53 -19.55 14.49
C ASP A 131 2.59 -19.82 13.31
N ARG A 132 1.71 -18.86 12.98
CA ARG A 132 0.58 -19.07 12.07
C ARG A 132 0.67 -18.34 10.74
N ASP A 133 1.37 -17.20 10.64
CA ASP A 133 1.45 -16.47 9.37
C ASP A 133 2.10 -17.36 8.29
N PRO A 134 1.38 -17.68 7.21
CA PRO A 134 1.91 -18.50 6.12
C PRO A 134 3.16 -17.89 5.46
N GLU A 135 3.28 -16.56 5.42
CA GLU A 135 4.41 -15.87 4.81
C GLU A 135 5.72 -16.10 5.58
N LEU A 136 5.67 -16.16 6.92
CA LEU A 136 6.83 -16.50 7.75
C LEU A 136 7.36 -17.92 7.50
N LYS A 137 6.51 -18.80 6.95
CA LYS A 137 6.87 -20.18 6.54
C LYS A 137 7.30 -20.26 5.07
N CYS A 138 7.52 -19.12 4.41
CA CYS A 138 7.85 -19.01 3.00
C CYS A 138 6.77 -19.53 2.03
N TYR A 139 5.50 -19.60 2.47
CA TYR A 139 4.41 -19.79 1.51
C TYR A 139 4.21 -18.52 0.68
N LEU A 140 3.64 -18.68 -0.52
CA LEU A 140 3.40 -17.55 -1.42
C LEU A 140 2.42 -16.58 -0.74
N PRO A 141 2.71 -15.26 -0.76
CA PRO A 141 1.91 -14.26 -0.06
C PRO A 141 0.50 -14.10 -0.66
N GLY A 142 0.32 -14.51 -1.91
CA GLY A 142 -0.92 -14.31 -2.66
C GLY A 142 -1.15 -12.85 -3.05
N ILE A 143 -2.30 -12.58 -3.66
CA ILE A 143 -2.75 -11.23 -4.01
C ILE A 143 -3.94 -10.89 -3.08
N PRO A 144 -3.99 -9.68 -2.49
CA PRO A 144 -3.15 -8.52 -2.81
C PRO A 144 -1.84 -8.40 -2.02
N ARG A 145 -1.51 -9.31 -1.09
CA ARG A 145 -0.33 -9.15 -0.22
C ARG A 145 0.98 -8.93 -0.97
N ALA A 146 1.25 -9.68 -2.03
CA ALA A 146 2.46 -9.51 -2.84
C ALA A 146 2.61 -8.09 -3.42
N MET A 147 1.49 -7.38 -3.64
CA MET A 147 1.48 -6.05 -4.24
C MET A 147 1.98 -4.96 -3.30
N TYR A 148 1.98 -5.19 -1.98
CA TYR A 148 2.38 -4.20 -0.97
C TYR A 148 3.44 -4.73 0.01
N MET A 149 4.18 -5.77 -0.37
CA MET A 149 5.40 -6.16 0.32
C MET A 149 6.53 -5.16 0.04
N PRO A 150 7.50 -4.99 0.96
CA PRO A 150 8.56 -3.98 0.85
C PRO A 150 9.69 -4.42 -0.09
N TYR A 151 9.37 -5.21 -1.10
CA TYR A 151 10.32 -5.74 -2.08
C TYR A 151 9.96 -5.25 -3.48
N PRO A 152 10.95 -5.03 -4.36
CA PRO A 152 10.68 -4.64 -5.72
C PRO A 152 9.99 -5.79 -6.50
N PHE A 153 9.20 -5.41 -7.49
CA PHE A 153 8.62 -6.31 -8.48
C PHE A 153 8.67 -5.69 -9.86
N GLN A 154 8.77 -6.52 -10.89
CA GLN A 154 8.82 -6.06 -12.27
C GLN A 154 7.47 -6.31 -12.94
N ILE A 155 6.97 -5.31 -13.67
CA ILE A 155 5.84 -5.43 -14.58
C ILE A 155 6.39 -5.47 -16.01
N VAL A 156 5.92 -6.44 -16.79
CA VAL A 156 6.12 -6.50 -18.24
C VAL A 156 4.75 -6.57 -18.89
N GLN A 157 4.37 -5.50 -19.59
CA GLN A 157 3.07 -5.37 -20.23
C GLN A 157 3.16 -5.73 -21.71
N GLY A 158 2.42 -6.77 -22.12
CA GLY A 158 2.12 -7.06 -23.51
C GLY A 158 0.69 -6.64 -23.87
N THR A 159 0.29 -6.88 -25.11
CA THR A 159 -1.05 -6.51 -25.61
C THR A 159 -2.15 -7.41 -25.05
N ASN A 160 -1.87 -8.70 -24.84
CA ASN A 160 -2.86 -9.67 -24.38
C ASN A 160 -2.65 -10.14 -22.94
N LYS A 161 -1.48 -9.88 -22.35
CA LYS A 161 -1.13 -10.30 -20.99
C LYS A 161 -0.19 -9.31 -20.34
N ILE A 162 -0.29 -9.19 -19.02
CA ILE A 162 0.68 -8.50 -18.17
C ILE A 162 1.32 -9.54 -17.27
N GLN A 163 2.65 -9.57 -17.27
CA GLN A 163 3.43 -10.44 -16.38
C GLN A 163 3.99 -9.60 -15.24
N MET A 164 3.89 -10.13 -14.03
CA MET A 164 4.49 -9.56 -12.84
C MET A 164 5.42 -10.58 -12.19
N ALA A 165 6.65 -10.16 -11.92
CA ALA A 165 7.64 -10.98 -11.21
C ALA A 165 8.01 -10.28 -9.91
N PHE A 166 7.79 -10.96 -8.78
CA PHE A 166 8.03 -10.42 -7.44
C PHE A 166 9.36 -10.93 -6.90
N ALA A 167 10.15 -10.05 -6.27
CA ALA A 167 11.42 -10.45 -5.67
C ALA A 167 11.23 -11.42 -4.49
N PHE A 168 10.13 -11.29 -3.73
CA PHE A 168 9.83 -12.21 -2.64
C PHE A 168 9.41 -13.57 -3.19
N THR A 169 10.08 -14.64 -2.72
CA THR A 169 9.83 -16.05 -3.07
C THR A 169 9.82 -16.36 -4.58
N SER A 170 10.41 -15.49 -5.42
CA SER A 170 10.38 -15.59 -6.88
C SER A 170 8.97 -15.84 -7.45
N THR A 171 7.96 -15.26 -6.80
CA THR A 171 6.56 -15.42 -7.20
C THR A 171 6.32 -14.71 -8.53
N ALA A 172 5.44 -15.27 -9.36
CA ALA A 172 4.97 -14.61 -10.57
C ALA A 172 3.43 -14.57 -10.61
N ARG A 173 2.91 -13.56 -11.32
CA ARG A 173 1.49 -13.40 -11.61
C ARG A 173 1.31 -13.06 -13.07
N THR A 174 0.33 -13.69 -13.71
CA THR A 174 -0.15 -13.31 -15.04
C THR A 174 -1.52 -12.68 -14.91
N ILE A 175 -1.68 -11.47 -15.47
CA ILE A 175 -2.99 -10.85 -15.70
C ILE A 175 -3.32 -11.05 -17.17
N HIS A 176 -4.41 -11.76 -17.45
CA HIS A 176 -4.91 -11.98 -18.79
C HIS A 176 -5.76 -10.80 -19.26
N LEU A 177 -5.52 -10.27 -20.46
CA LEU A 177 -6.34 -9.22 -21.08
C LEU A 177 -7.26 -9.79 -22.17
N ASP A 178 -7.20 -11.11 -22.37
CA ASP A 178 -8.01 -11.92 -23.25
C ASP A 178 -8.87 -12.91 -22.44
N GLN A 179 -9.88 -13.49 -23.09
CA GLN A 179 -10.65 -14.58 -22.49
C GLN A 179 -9.76 -15.82 -22.36
N VAL A 180 -9.67 -16.34 -21.15
CA VAL A 180 -8.91 -17.55 -20.83
C VAL A 180 -9.72 -18.39 -19.84
N GLU A 181 -9.60 -19.71 -19.94
CA GLU A 181 -10.16 -20.62 -18.96
C GLU A 181 -9.41 -20.47 -17.63
N ALA A 182 -10.14 -20.60 -16.52
CA ALA A 182 -9.53 -20.61 -15.20
C ALA A 182 -8.61 -21.85 -15.03
N PRO A 183 -7.58 -21.77 -14.18
CA PRO A 183 -6.78 -22.94 -13.83
C PRO A 183 -7.67 -24.04 -13.22
N PRO A 184 -7.31 -25.32 -13.38
CA PRO A 184 -8.10 -26.44 -12.88
C PRO A 184 -8.11 -26.53 -11.34
N ASP A 185 -7.15 -25.87 -10.67
CA ASP A 185 -7.00 -25.84 -9.22
C ASP A 185 -6.85 -24.40 -8.72
N ASP A 186 -7.33 -24.16 -7.50
CA ASP A 186 -7.15 -22.89 -6.81
C ASP A 186 -5.68 -22.66 -6.42
N THR A 187 -5.25 -21.40 -6.47
CA THR A 187 -3.84 -21.03 -6.27
C THR A 187 -3.68 -19.98 -5.17
N TYR A 188 -2.44 -19.74 -4.72
CA TYR A 188 -2.16 -18.63 -3.81
C TYR A 188 -2.37 -17.27 -4.50
N MET A 189 -2.06 -17.17 -5.79
CA MET A 189 -2.05 -15.91 -6.54
C MET A 189 -3.39 -15.59 -7.20
N GLY A 190 -4.35 -16.52 -7.15
CA GLY A 190 -5.61 -16.45 -7.87
C GLY A 190 -5.45 -16.46 -9.39
N HIS A 191 -6.58 -16.38 -10.08
CA HIS A 191 -6.71 -16.24 -11.52
C HIS A 191 -7.10 -14.80 -11.84
N SER A 192 -6.25 -14.07 -12.58
CA SER A 192 -6.42 -12.64 -12.83
C SER A 192 -6.85 -12.36 -14.26
N VAL A 193 -8.03 -11.74 -14.42
CA VAL A 193 -8.58 -11.30 -15.72
C VAL A 193 -8.78 -9.79 -15.70
N GLY A 194 -8.03 -9.10 -16.56
CA GLY A 194 -8.01 -7.65 -16.70
C GLY A 194 -8.85 -7.15 -17.86
N ARG A 195 -9.41 -5.95 -17.69
CA ARG A 195 -10.06 -5.16 -18.74
C ARG A 195 -9.72 -3.68 -18.57
N TRP A 196 -9.78 -2.94 -19.67
CA TRP A 196 -9.54 -1.50 -19.65
C TRP A 196 -10.85 -0.72 -19.52
N GLU A 197 -10.92 0.18 -18.54
CA GLU A 197 -11.97 1.18 -18.37
C GLU A 197 -11.33 2.56 -18.55
N GLY A 198 -11.34 3.07 -19.78
CA GLY A 198 -10.54 4.24 -20.15
C GLY A 198 -9.04 3.97 -19.98
N ASP A 199 -8.41 4.73 -19.08
CA ASP A 199 -6.99 4.61 -18.70
C ASP A 199 -6.79 3.80 -17.41
N THR A 200 -7.84 3.19 -16.86
CA THR A 200 -7.73 2.31 -15.69
C THR A 200 -7.74 0.84 -16.13
N LEU A 201 -6.75 0.07 -15.69
CA LEU A 201 -6.80 -1.38 -15.77
C LEU A 201 -7.58 -1.89 -14.56
N VAL A 202 -8.71 -2.55 -14.80
CA VAL A 202 -9.52 -3.22 -13.77
C VAL A 202 -9.26 -4.71 -13.86
N VAL A 203 -8.80 -5.31 -12.78
CA VAL A 203 -8.44 -6.73 -12.71
C VAL A 203 -9.37 -7.43 -11.74
N ASP A 204 -10.07 -8.43 -12.25
CA ASP A 204 -10.90 -9.35 -11.49
C ASP A 204 -10.08 -10.58 -11.10
N VAL A 205 -10.06 -10.94 -9.83
CA VAL A 205 -9.25 -12.06 -9.32
C VAL A 205 -10.12 -13.00 -8.48
N THR A 206 -10.09 -14.28 -8.86
CA THR A 206 -10.83 -15.39 -8.23
C THR A 206 -9.93 -16.63 -8.12
N GLY A 207 -10.45 -17.77 -7.65
CA GLY A 207 -9.69 -19.04 -7.64
C GLY A 207 -8.54 -19.07 -6.63
N PHE A 208 -8.79 -18.51 -5.44
CA PHE A 208 -7.83 -18.50 -4.34
C PHE A 208 -7.94 -19.78 -3.53
N ASN A 209 -6.82 -20.29 -3.01
CA ASN A 209 -6.82 -21.50 -2.19
C ASN A 209 -7.12 -21.26 -0.70
N GLY A 210 -7.24 -19.99 -0.26
CA GLY A 210 -7.54 -19.61 1.13
C GLY A 210 -6.42 -19.92 2.14
N LYS A 211 -5.18 -20.14 1.70
CA LYS A 211 -4.05 -20.57 2.56
C LYS A 211 -3.08 -19.46 2.95
N ASN A 212 -3.38 -18.21 2.61
CA ASN A 212 -2.58 -17.02 2.90
C ASN A 212 -3.41 -15.96 3.64
N TRP A 213 -2.71 -14.99 4.23
CA TRP A 213 -3.29 -13.84 4.90
C TRP A 213 -3.04 -12.57 4.09
N PHE A 214 -3.83 -11.54 4.34
CA PHE A 214 -3.61 -10.20 3.78
C PHE A 214 -2.37 -9.54 4.40
N ASP A 215 -2.13 -9.72 5.69
CA ASP A 215 -0.99 -9.10 6.38
C ASP A 215 -0.59 -9.90 7.63
N ARG A 216 0.46 -9.44 8.31
CA ARG A 216 0.94 -10.07 9.54
C ARG A 216 -0.07 -9.93 10.68
N ALA A 217 -0.83 -8.83 10.74
CA ALA A 217 -1.82 -8.53 11.77
C ALA A 217 -3.04 -9.48 11.81
N GLY A 218 -3.00 -10.57 11.04
CA GLY A 218 -3.95 -11.67 11.10
C GLY A 218 -5.18 -11.45 10.22
N ASN A 219 -5.19 -10.38 9.39
CA ASN A 219 -6.27 -10.17 8.43
C ASN A 219 -6.22 -11.28 7.37
N PHE A 220 -7.35 -11.94 7.12
CA PHE A 220 -7.39 -13.19 6.36
C PHE A 220 -8.59 -13.27 5.43
N HIS A 221 -8.58 -14.26 4.54
CA HIS A 221 -9.67 -14.57 3.64
C HIS A 221 -9.83 -16.09 3.47
N SER A 222 -11.00 -16.51 2.98
CA SER A 222 -11.22 -17.88 2.51
C SER A 222 -10.86 -18.03 1.03
N ASP A 223 -11.05 -19.24 0.50
CA ASP A 223 -11.02 -19.56 -0.93
C ASP A 223 -12.09 -18.80 -1.74
N ALA A 224 -13.22 -18.46 -1.12
CA ALA A 224 -14.30 -17.67 -1.71
C ALA A 224 -13.98 -16.17 -1.90
N LEU A 225 -12.73 -15.73 -1.69
CA LEU A 225 -12.33 -14.34 -1.94
C LEU A 225 -12.58 -13.96 -3.41
N HIS A 226 -13.24 -12.83 -3.60
CA HIS A 226 -13.31 -12.13 -4.89
C HIS A 226 -12.63 -10.77 -4.73
N LEU A 227 -11.56 -10.56 -5.49
CA LEU A 227 -10.76 -9.34 -5.43
C LEU A 227 -10.88 -8.56 -6.74
N VAL A 228 -11.13 -7.26 -6.62
CA VAL A 228 -11.09 -6.33 -7.75
C VAL A 228 -10.00 -5.30 -7.50
N GLU A 229 -8.99 -5.29 -8.36
CA GLU A 229 -7.92 -4.29 -8.34
C GLU A 229 -8.12 -3.26 -9.45
N ARG A 230 -7.71 -2.01 -9.17
CA ARG A 230 -7.76 -0.90 -10.13
C ARG A 230 -6.39 -0.23 -10.20
N PHE A 231 -5.77 -0.28 -11.37
CA PHE A 231 -4.49 0.38 -11.64
C PHE A 231 -4.72 1.60 -12.53
N THR A 232 -4.47 2.78 -11.96
CA THR A 232 -4.63 4.07 -12.64
C THR A 232 -3.31 4.83 -12.55
N PRO A 233 -2.75 5.32 -13.67
CA PRO A 233 -1.57 6.18 -13.63
C PRO A 233 -1.88 7.50 -12.92
N ILE A 234 -0.91 8.01 -12.15
CA ILE A 234 -0.99 9.27 -11.38
C ILE A 234 -0.10 10.38 -11.95
#